data_AF-A0A846BTM7-F1
#
_entry.id   AF-A0A846BTM7-F1
#
_cell.length_a   1.000
_cell.length_b   1.000
_cell.length_c   1.000
_cell.angle_alpha   90.00
_cell.angle_beta   90.00
_cell.angle_gamma   90.00
#
_symmetry.space_group_name_H-M   'P 1'
#
loop_
_entity.id
_entity.type
_entity.pdbx_description
1 polymer ?
#
loop_
_entity_poly.entity_id
_entity_poly.type
_entity_poly.pdbx_seq_one_letter_code
_entity_poly.pdbx_strand_id
1 'polypeptide(L)' 'MEYKELAELTGMHPGTVSRHRNLKEMPERLEYETLESYCKALNCQPGDLLVRVE' A
#
# COMPACT_ATOMS: atom_id res chain seq x y z
N MET A 1 11.98 -3.35 3.41
CA MET A 1 11.39 -3.98 2.23
C MET A 1 11.39 -2.99 1.09
N GLU A 2 11.87 -3.43 -0.07
CA GLU A 2 11.89 -2.65 -1.31
C GLU A 2 10.52 -2.68 -2.00
N TYR A 3 10.17 -1.65 -2.78
CA TYR A 3 8.85 -1.59 -3.42
C TYR A 3 8.63 -2.70 -4.46
N LYS A 4 9.71 -3.25 -5.04
CA LYS A 4 9.65 -4.38 -5.97
C LYS A 4 9.28 -5.68 -5.25
N GLU A 5 9.92 -5.92 -4.11
CA GLU A 5 9.63 -7.06 -3.23
C GLU A 5 8.19 -6.98 -2.71
N LEU A 6 7.73 -5.80 -2.30
CA LEU A 6 6.34 -5.62 -1.88
C LEU A 6 5.35 -5.84 -3.04
N ALA A 7 5.70 -5.46 -4.26
CA ALA A 7 4.89 -5.70 -5.45
C ALA A 7 4.76 -7.19 -5.79
N GLU A 8 5.83 -7.96 -5.61
CA GLU A 8 5.80 -9.42 -5.75
C GLU A 8 4.90 -10.07 -4.69
N LEU A 9 4.99 -9.63 -3.43
CA LEU A 9 4.18 -10.17 -2.34
C LEU A 9 2.68 -9.85 -2.47
N THR A 10 2.34 -8.68 -3.00
CA THR A 10 0.94 -8.27 -3.18
C THR A 10 0.35 -8.62 -4.54
N GLY A 11 1.18 -9.09 -5.48
CA GLY A 11 0.76 -9.32 -6.87
C GLY A 11 0.41 -8.04 -7.64
N MET A 12 0.79 -6.87 -7.11
CA MET A 12 0.50 -5.57 -7.74
C MET A 12 1.59 -5.15 -8.71
N HIS A 13 1.26 -4.26 -9.64
CA HIS A 13 2.27 -3.68 -10.51
C HIS A 13 3.28 -2.83 -9.68
N PRO A 14 4.61 -2.97 -9.89
CA PRO A 14 5.62 -2.22 -9.13
C PRO A 14 5.43 -0.69 -9.18
N GLY A 15 4.91 -0.17 -10.30
CA GLY A 15 4.57 1.24 -10.43
C GLY A 15 3.43 1.68 -9.51
N THR A 16 2.45 0.81 -9.25
CA THR A 16 1.34 1.09 -8.32
C THR A 16 1.86 1.14 -6.88
N VAL A 17 2.68 0.17 -6.48
CA VAL A 17 3.29 0.14 -5.14
C VAL A 17 4.22 1.32 -4.93
N SER A 18 5.06 1.63 -5.92
CA SER A 18 5.93 2.82 -5.90
C SER A 18 5.11 4.09 -5.73
N ARG A 19 3.99 4.21 -6.44
CA ARG A 19 3.09 5.36 -6.34
C ARG A 19 2.44 5.45 -4.96
N HIS A 20 1.85 4.37 -4.42
CA HIS A 20 1.24 4.38 -3.09
C HIS A 20 2.26 4.67 -1.97
N ARG A 21 3.50 4.20 -2.12
CA ARG A 21 4.58 4.45 -1.15
C ARG A 21 5.13 5.86 -1.19
N ASN A 22 5.28 6.42 -2.39
CA ASN A 22 6.05 7.66 -2.60
C ASN A 22 5.18 8.89 -2.87
N LEU A 23 3.88 8.73 -3.09
CA LEU A 23 2.99 9.88 -3.23
C LEU A 23 2.90 10.64 -1.91
N LYS A 24 3.01 11.97 -2.00
CA LYS A 24 2.62 12.88 -0.91
C LYS A 24 1.10 12.93 -0.71
N GLU A 25 0.33 12.59 -1.75
CA GLU A 25 -1.14 12.58 -1.72
C GLU A 25 -1.68 11.16 -1.91
N MET A 26 -2.42 10.67 -0.93
CA MET A 26 -3.16 9.43 -1.02
C MET A 26 -4.17 9.50 -2.19
N PRO A 27 -4.39 8.42 -2.96
CA PRO A 27 -5.42 8.41 -3.99
C PRO A 27 -6.80 8.71 -3.38
N GLU A 28 -7.65 9.41 -4.13
CA GLU A 28 -9.02 9.78 -3.72
C GLU A 28 -9.85 8.55 -3.30
N ARG A 29 -9.58 7.40 -3.92
CA ARG A 29 -10.19 6.12 -3.58
C ARG A 29 -9.12 5.05 -3.44
N LEU A 30 -9.11 4.37 -2.30
CA LEU A 30 -8.31 3.17 -2.06
C LEU A 30 -9.26 2.02 -1.75
N GLU A 31 -9.18 0.95 -2.53
CA GLU A 31 -10.03 -0.23 -2.35
C GLU A 31 -9.60 -1.02 -1.12
N TYR A 32 -10.57 -1.63 -0.43
CA TYR A 32 -10.30 -2.42 0.78
C TYR A 32 -9.33 -3.56 0.47
N GLU A 33 -9.49 -4.23 -0.67
CA GLU A 33 -8.68 -5.35 -1.15
C GLU A 33 -7.21 -4.93 -1.34
N THR A 34 -6.99 -3.68 -1.75
CA THR A 34 -5.64 -3.12 -1.89
C THR A 34 -4.99 -2.93 -0.52
N LEU A 35 -5.72 -2.34 0.43
CA LEU A 35 -5.29 -2.16 1.82
C LEU A 35 -5.00 -3.52 2.48
N GLU A 36 -5.92 -4.47 2.34
CA GLU A 36 -5.80 -5.81 2.89
C GLU A 36 -4.59 -6.56 2.32
N SER A 37 -4.33 -6.46 1.01
CA SER A 37 -3.16 -7.08 0.38
C SER A 37 -1.85 -6.54 0.96
N TYR A 38 -1.74 -5.22 1.14
CA TYR A 38 -0.57 -4.63 1.80
C TYR A 38 -0.45 -5.12 3.24
N CYS A 39 -1.54 -5.19 3.99
CA CYS A 39 -1.53 -5.63 5.37
C CYS A 39 -1.09 -7.08 5.53
N LYS A 40 -1.53 -7.96 4.63
CA LYS A 40 -1.09 -9.37 4.59
C LYS A 40 0.42 -9.46 4.30
N ALA A 41 0.93 -8.67 3.36
CA ALA A 41 2.36 -8.65 3.03
C ALA A 41 3.23 -8.02 4.13
N LEU A 42 2.69 -7.04 4.87
CA LEU A 42 3.40 -6.29 5.91
C LEU A 42 3.17 -6.82 7.32
N ASN A 43 2.31 -7.83 7.48
CA ASN A 43 1.86 -8.35 8.77
C ASN A 43 1.32 -7.24 9.70
N CYS A 44 0.37 -6.45 9.19
CA CYS A 44 -0.28 -5.37 9.93
C CYS A 44 -1.82 -5.39 9.77
N GLN A 45 -2.51 -4.41 10.36
CA GLN A 45 -3.94 -4.16 10.16
C GLN A 45 -4.15 -2.95 9.23
N PRO A 46 -5.28 -2.86 8.50
CA PRO A 46 -5.57 -1.73 7.61
C PRO A 46 -5.47 -0.35 8.28
N GLY A 47 -5.86 -0.27 9.55
CA GLY A 47 -5.74 0.96 10.34
C GLY A 47 -4.30 1.43 10.56
N ASP A 48 -3.32 0.52 10.52
CA ASP A 48 -1.91 0.86 10.70
C ASP A 48 -1.31 1.58 9.47
N LEU A 49 -1.95 1.43 8.30
CA LEU A 49 -1.50 2.06 7.04
C LEU A 49 -2.18 3.41 6.79
N LEU A 50 -3.21 3.76 7.55
CA LEU A 50 -4.00 4.98 7.37
C LEU A 50 -3.70 5.96 8.49
N VAL A 51 -3.18 7.13 8.14
CA VAL A 51 -2.95 8.23 9.08
C VAL A 51 -3.69 9.47 8.58
N ARG A 52 -4.32 10.19 9.51
CA ARG A 52 -4.86 11.52 9.21
C ARG A 52 -3.67 12.46 9.06
N VAL A 53 -3.55 13.08 7.89
CA VAL A 53 -2.60 14.17 7.62
C VAL A 53 -3.35 15.49 7.77
N GLU A 54 -2.80 16.41 8.57
CA GLU A 54 -3.31 17.79 8.72
C GLU A 54 -2.67 18.74 7.72
#